data_AF-S0BBQ3-F1
#
_entry.id   AF-S0BBQ3-F1
#
_cell.length_a   1.000
_cell.length_b   1.000
_cell.length_c   1.000
_cell.angle_alpha   90.00
_cell.angle_beta   90.00
_cell.angle_gamma   90.00
#
_symmetry.space_group_name_H-M   'P 1'
#
loop_
_entity.id
_entity.type
_entity.pdbx_description
1 polymer ?
#
loop_
_entity_poly.entity_id
_entity_poly.type
_entity_poly.pdbx_seq_one_letter_code
_entity_poly.pdbx_strand_id
1 'polypeptide(L)'
;MLHLCFSRGFWMAALTVMLMVLSPPLALARDTPPHFLLLVKRECHFFNGTERVRFLDRYFYNGEEFVRFDSDVGEFREVTEFGRPDAKYWNSLKDFLEQSRTAVDTYCRHNYGVSDGFLVSRRAEPRVTVYPAKTQPLQHHNLLVCSVTGFYPGHVEVRWFRNGQEEAAGVVSTGLI
;
A
#
# COMPACT_ATOMS: atom_id res chain seq x y z
N MET A 1 -65.43 -43.92 -8.80
CA MET A 1 -64.36 -43.12 -9.45
C MET A 1 -64.68 -41.65 -9.26
N LEU A 2 -63.90 -40.92 -8.45
CA LEU A 2 -63.82 -39.47 -8.56
C LEU A 2 -62.37 -39.15 -8.93
N HIS A 3 -62.16 -38.75 -10.18
CA HIS A 3 -60.88 -38.31 -10.71
C HIS A 3 -60.53 -36.95 -10.08
N LEU A 4 -59.55 -36.92 -9.18
CA LEU A 4 -58.90 -35.68 -8.75
C LEU A 4 -58.07 -35.15 -9.93
N CYS A 5 -58.63 -34.15 -10.61
CA CYS A 5 -57.97 -33.42 -11.67
C CYS A 5 -56.99 -32.41 -11.03
N PHE A 6 -55.74 -32.81 -10.76
CA PHE A 6 -54.70 -31.87 -10.37
C PHE A 6 -54.31 -31.03 -11.58
N SER A 7 -54.68 -29.75 -11.59
CA SER A 7 -54.37 -28.86 -12.69
C SER A 7 -52.87 -28.57 -12.73
N ARG A 8 -52.28 -28.74 -13.92
CA ARG A 8 -50.87 -28.50 -14.24
C ARG A 8 -50.35 -27.09 -13.87
N GLY A 9 -51.26 -26.15 -13.59
CA GLY A 9 -50.95 -24.76 -13.25
C GLY A 9 -50.46 -24.54 -11.82
N PHE A 10 -50.87 -25.37 -10.86
CA PHE A 10 -50.52 -25.17 -9.45
C PHE A 10 -49.03 -25.38 -9.19
N TRP A 11 -48.43 -26.36 -9.88
CA TRP A 11 -47.01 -26.69 -9.71
C TRP A 11 -46.09 -25.66 -10.35
N MET A 12 -46.49 -25.09 -11.49
CA MET A 12 -45.75 -24.01 -12.15
C MET A 12 -45.79 -22.72 -11.33
N ALA A 13 -46.93 -22.41 -10.69
CA ALA A 13 -47.10 -21.27 -9.79
C ALA A 13 -46.24 -21.42 -8.52
N ALA A 14 -46.24 -22.60 -7.90
CA ALA A 14 -45.39 -22.89 -6.74
C ALA A 14 -43.89 -22.77 -7.08
N LEU A 15 -43.49 -23.25 -8.27
CA LEU A 15 -42.10 -23.17 -8.73
C LEU A 15 -41.67 -21.72 -9.01
N THR A 16 -42.56 -20.89 -9.58
CA THR A 16 -42.27 -19.45 -9.81
C THR A 16 -42.15 -18.68 -8.51
N VAL A 17 -43.02 -18.95 -7.53
CA VAL A 17 -42.93 -18.34 -6.19
C VAL A 17 -41.63 -18.75 -5.49
N MET A 18 -41.27 -20.04 -5.54
CA MET A 18 -40.00 -20.54 -4.97
C MET A 18 -38.77 -19.91 -5.66
N LEU A 19 -38.78 -19.76 -6.98
CA LEU A 19 -37.72 -19.08 -7.74
C LEU A 19 -37.60 -17.60 -7.35
N MET A 20 -38.71 -16.89 -7.13
CA MET A 20 -38.67 -15.50 -6.68
C MET A 20 -38.21 -15.35 -5.22
N VAL A 21 -38.44 -16.35 -4.37
CA VAL A 21 -37.98 -16.37 -2.96
C VAL A 21 -36.51 -16.77 -2.84
N LEU A 22 -36.01 -17.67 -3.70
CA LEU A 22 -34.63 -18.15 -3.70
C LEU A 22 -33.68 -17.30 -4.57
N SER A 23 -34.22 -16.46 -5.45
CA SER A 23 -33.44 -15.43 -6.12
C SER A 23 -33.24 -14.27 -5.13
N PRO A 24 -32.00 -13.91 -4.75
CA PRO A 24 -31.79 -12.66 -4.03
C PRO A 24 -32.37 -11.54 -4.90
N PRO A 25 -33.25 -10.67 -4.39
CA PRO A 25 -33.70 -9.55 -5.18
C PRO A 25 -32.46 -8.75 -5.57
N LEU A 26 -32.31 -8.48 -6.88
CA LEU A 26 -31.31 -7.54 -7.45
C LEU A 26 -31.28 -6.18 -6.72
N ALA A 27 -32.29 -5.89 -5.88
CA ALA A 27 -32.33 -4.78 -4.95
C ALA A 27 -31.18 -4.76 -3.94
N LEU A 28 -30.66 -5.91 -3.47
CA LEU A 28 -29.56 -5.92 -2.49
C LEU A 28 -28.18 -5.56 -3.12
N ALA A 29 -28.08 -5.53 -4.44
CA ALA A 29 -26.86 -5.14 -5.16
C ALA A 29 -26.76 -3.63 -5.41
N ARG A 30 -27.75 -2.83 -4.99
CA ARG A 30 -27.90 -1.43 -5.44
C ARG A 30 -27.44 -0.33 -4.47
N ASP A 31 -26.99 -0.66 -3.27
CA ASP A 31 -26.73 0.35 -2.23
C ASP A 31 -25.28 0.39 -1.73
N THR A 32 -24.28 0.19 -2.61
CA THR A 32 -22.96 0.77 -2.34
C THR A 32 -22.96 2.23 -2.81
N PRO A 33 -22.86 3.22 -1.90
CA PRO A 33 -22.73 4.61 -2.31
C PRO A 33 -21.52 4.77 -3.24
N PRO A 34 -21.61 5.63 -4.27
CA PRO A 34 -20.47 5.87 -5.13
C PRO A 34 -19.32 6.45 -4.29
N HIS A 35 -18.14 5.86 -4.43
CA HIS A 35 -16.94 6.27 -3.73
C HIS A 35 -15.95 6.86 -4.74
N PHE A 36 -15.55 8.11 -4.50
CA PHE A 36 -14.58 8.83 -5.31
C PHE A 36 -13.45 9.31 -4.41
N LEU A 37 -12.21 9.04 -4.79
CA LEU A 37 -11.02 9.42 -4.05
C LEU A 37 -10.07 10.21 -4.93
N LEU A 38 -9.80 11.45 -4.55
CA LEU A 38 -8.67 12.22 -5.08
C LEU A 38 -7.53 12.18 -4.05
N LEU A 39 -6.37 11.71 -4.46
CA LEU A 39 -5.16 11.69 -3.63
C LEU A 39 -4.06 12.51 -4.29
N VAL A 40 -3.37 13.33 -3.50
CA VAL A 40 -2.20 14.10 -3.93
C VAL A 40 -1.00 13.65 -3.10
N LYS A 41 0.10 13.29 -3.77
CA LYS A 41 1.36 12.91 -3.12
C LYS A 41 2.46 13.88 -3.52
N ARG A 42 3.05 14.53 -2.51
CA ARG A 42 4.27 15.33 -2.64
C ARG A 42 5.42 14.51 -2.09
N GLU A 43 6.22 13.96 -2.99
CA GLU A 43 7.31 13.06 -2.65
C GLU A 43 8.65 13.78 -2.80
N CYS A 44 9.55 13.58 -1.84
CA CYS A 44 10.92 14.06 -1.88
C CYS A 44 11.85 12.85 -1.80
N HIS A 45 12.59 12.61 -2.87
CA HIS A 45 13.54 11.50 -2.97
C HIS A 45 14.95 12.06 -2.78
N PHE A 46 15.62 11.58 -1.73
CA PHE A 46 16.91 12.07 -1.26
C PHE A 46 18.01 11.06 -1.59
N PHE A 47 19.07 11.51 -2.27
CA PHE A 47 20.22 10.69 -2.62
C PHE A 47 21.48 11.32 -2.03
N ASN A 48 22.26 10.51 -1.29
CA ASN A 48 23.44 10.97 -0.55
C ASN A 48 23.13 12.19 0.35
N GLY A 49 22.12 12.05 1.20
CA GLY A 49 21.60 13.18 1.97
C GLY A 49 20.84 14.15 1.07
N THR A 50 21.28 15.41 1.00
CA THR A 50 20.62 16.46 0.21
C THR A 50 21.38 16.86 -1.06
N GLU A 51 22.43 16.11 -1.43
CA GLU A 51 23.26 16.36 -2.62
C GLU A 51 22.40 16.36 -3.89
N ARG A 52 21.65 15.27 -4.12
CA ARG A 52 20.63 15.19 -5.17
C ARG A 52 19.27 14.95 -4.54
N VAL A 53 18.32 15.80 -4.90
CA VAL A 53 16.94 15.75 -4.43
C VAL A 53 16.01 15.80 -5.63
N ARG A 54 15.06 14.86 -5.71
CA ARG A 54 14.01 14.84 -6.73
C ARG A 54 12.66 15.05 -6.07
N PHE A 55 11.90 16.01 -6.57
CA PHE A 55 10.55 16.31 -6.13
C PHE A 55 9.53 15.77 -7.14
N LEU A 56 8.52 15.07 -6.65
CA LEU A 56 7.36 14.63 -7.43
C LEU A 56 6.09 15.18 -6.80
N ASP A 57 5.24 15.83 -7.60
CA ASP A 57 3.86 16.16 -7.20
C ASP A 57 2.89 15.33 -8.06
N ARG A 58 2.20 14.38 -7.45
CA ARG A 58 1.47 13.30 -8.14
C ARG A 58 0.01 13.31 -7.76
N TYR A 59 -0.86 13.26 -8.75
CA TYR A 59 -2.31 13.34 -8.56
C TYR A 59 -2.97 12.05 -9.03
N PHE A 60 -3.81 11.50 -8.18
CA PHE A 60 -4.47 10.21 -8.38
C PHE A 60 -5.97 10.35 -8.25
N TYR A 61 -6.71 9.73 -9.17
CA TYR A 61 -8.16 9.58 -9.10
C TYR A 61 -8.48 8.09 -8.99
N ASN A 62 -9.14 7.68 -7.90
CA ASN A 62 -9.50 6.28 -7.61
C ASN A 62 -8.31 5.29 -7.71
N GLY A 63 -7.11 5.75 -7.35
CA GLY A 63 -5.88 4.94 -7.39
C GLY A 63 -5.11 5.02 -8.71
N GLU A 64 -5.67 5.63 -9.76
CA GLU A 64 -4.99 5.85 -11.04
C GLU A 64 -4.32 7.23 -11.05
N GLU A 65 -2.99 7.26 -11.24
CA GLU A 65 -2.25 8.51 -11.41
C GLU A 65 -2.60 9.12 -12.77
N PHE A 66 -3.05 10.38 -12.80
CA PHE A 66 -3.47 11.02 -14.05
C PHE A 66 -2.57 12.18 -14.48
N VAL A 67 -1.93 12.87 -13.53
CA VAL A 67 -0.98 13.96 -13.82
C VAL A 67 0.13 14.00 -12.76
N ARG A 68 1.34 14.37 -13.19
CA ARG A 68 2.51 14.47 -12.33
C ARG A 68 3.42 15.62 -12.73
N PHE A 69 3.91 16.36 -11.75
CA PHE A 69 5.13 17.16 -11.88
C PHE A 69 6.34 16.34 -11.44
N ASP A 70 7.42 16.43 -12.20
CA ASP A 70 8.71 15.81 -11.87
C ASP A 70 9.81 16.85 -11.99
N SER A 71 10.56 17.10 -10.92
CA SER A 71 11.63 18.11 -10.92
C SER A 71 12.74 17.82 -11.94
N ASP A 72 12.98 16.54 -12.27
CA ASP A 72 13.98 16.16 -13.28
C ASP A 72 13.51 16.52 -14.71
N VAL A 73 12.19 16.72 -14.91
CA VAL A 73 11.57 17.14 -16.17
C VAL A 73 11.26 18.65 -16.17
N GLY A 74 10.83 19.18 -15.03
CA GLY A 74 10.55 20.60 -14.82
C GLY A 74 9.16 21.06 -15.28
N GLU A 75 8.21 20.15 -15.53
CA GLU A 75 6.83 20.48 -15.89
C GLU A 75 5.83 19.37 -15.55
N PHE A 76 4.54 19.70 -15.59
CA PHE A 76 3.47 18.73 -15.41
C PHE A 76 3.29 17.89 -16.68
N ARG A 77 3.21 16.58 -16.52
CA ARG A 77 2.93 15.63 -17.59
C ARG A 77 1.72 14.80 -17.24
N GLU A 78 0.84 14.64 -18.22
CA GLU A 78 -0.25 13.69 -18.14
C GLU A 78 0.31 12.26 -18.10
N VAL A 79 -0.16 11.47 -17.14
CA VAL A 79 0.15 10.04 -17.06
C VAL A 79 -0.91 9.24 -17.81
N THR A 80 -2.15 9.76 -17.84
CA THR A 80 -3.29 9.23 -18.58
C THR A 80 -3.95 10.33 -19.39
N GLU A 81 -4.78 9.97 -20.36
CA GLU A 81 -5.47 10.98 -21.19
C GLU A 81 -6.36 11.93 -20.38
N PHE A 82 -6.90 11.46 -19.25
CA PHE A 82 -7.71 12.25 -18.33
C PHE A 82 -6.97 13.48 -17.80
N GLY A 83 -5.66 13.38 -17.52
CA GLY A 83 -4.86 14.48 -16.99
C GLY A 83 -4.34 15.48 -18.01
N ARG A 84 -4.59 15.27 -19.31
CA ARG A 84 -4.09 16.15 -20.39
C ARG A 84 -4.56 17.61 -20.25
N PRO A 85 -5.85 17.90 -19.95
CA PRO A 85 -6.30 19.26 -19.71
C PRO A 85 -5.58 19.93 -18.55
N ASP A 86 -5.39 19.20 -17.44
CA ASP A 86 -4.73 19.72 -16.23
C ASP A 86 -3.26 20.02 -16.47
N ALA A 87 -2.52 19.08 -17.08
CA ALA A 87 -1.11 19.28 -17.42
C ALA A 87 -0.93 20.52 -18.32
N LYS A 88 -1.78 20.67 -19.35
CA LYS A 88 -1.75 21.82 -20.25
C LYS A 88 -2.05 23.13 -19.51
N TYR A 89 -3.08 23.14 -18.67
CA TYR A 89 -3.48 24.32 -17.92
C TYR A 89 -2.40 24.73 -16.91
N TRP A 90 -1.90 23.81 -16.09
CA TRP A 90 -0.89 24.12 -15.09
C TRP A 90 0.44 24.56 -15.70
N ASN A 91 0.87 23.97 -16.82
CA ASN A 91 2.07 24.43 -17.53
C ASN A 91 1.92 25.82 -18.15
N SER A 92 0.69 26.29 -18.37
CA SER A 92 0.43 27.66 -18.84
C SER A 92 0.53 28.71 -17.73
N LEU A 93 0.37 28.30 -16.46
CA LEU A 93 0.48 29.16 -15.28
C LEU A 93 1.95 29.27 -14.84
N LYS A 94 2.64 30.32 -15.29
CA LYS A 94 4.08 30.50 -15.06
C LYS A 94 4.46 30.50 -13.58
N ASP A 95 3.74 31.26 -12.75
CA ASP A 95 4.06 31.35 -11.32
C ASP A 95 3.92 30.01 -10.61
N PHE A 96 2.88 29.24 -10.97
CA PHE A 96 2.64 27.91 -10.40
C PHE A 96 3.74 26.92 -10.82
N LEU A 97 4.12 26.92 -12.10
CA LEU A 97 5.17 26.06 -12.62
C LEU A 97 6.55 26.36 -11.99
N GLU A 98 6.89 27.64 -11.82
CA GLU A 98 8.12 28.05 -11.12
C GLU A 98 8.08 27.69 -9.63
N GLN A 99 6.93 27.81 -8.98
CA GLN A 99 6.76 27.34 -7.60
C GLN A 99 7.01 25.82 -7.50
N SER A 100 6.49 25.03 -8.43
CA SER A 100 6.75 23.58 -8.46
C SER A 100 8.23 23.25 -8.70
N ARG A 101 8.93 24.00 -9.57
CA ARG A 101 10.38 23.84 -9.81
C ARG A 101 11.21 24.13 -8.58
N THR A 102 10.84 25.16 -7.82
CA THR A 102 11.54 25.57 -6.59
C THR A 102 11.18 24.73 -5.36
N ALA A 103 10.22 23.81 -5.46
CA ALA A 103 9.82 22.92 -4.37
C ALA A 103 10.95 21.99 -3.91
N VAL A 104 11.93 21.68 -4.77
CA VAL A 104 13.10 20.90 -4.38
C VAL A 104 13.85 21.58 -3.21
N ASP A 105 14.05 22.89 -3.27
CA ASP A 105 14.73 23.65 -2.23
C ASP A 105 13.79 24.09 -1.11
N THR A 106 12.70 24.75 -1.50
CA THR A 106 11.78 25.41 -0.56
C THR A 106 10.97 24.43 0.27
N TYR A 107 10.69 23.24 -0.26
CA TYR A 107 9.93 22.21 0.42
C TYR A 107 10.82 21.04 0.82
N CYS A 108 11.49 20.35 -0.12
CA CYS A 108 12.19 19.11 0.22
C CYS A 108 13.42 19.33 1.11
N ARG A 109 14.38 20.18 0.69
CA ARG A 109 15.59 20.43 1.50
C ARG A 109 15.27 21.11 2.82
N HIS A 110 14.33 22.06 2.82
CA HIS A 110 13.84 22.68 4.04
C HIS A 110 13.31 21.64 5.04
N ASN A 111 12.38 20.79 4.63
CA ASN A 111 11.79 19.78 5.51
C ASN A 111 12.78 18.68 5.91
N TYR A 112 13.74 18.35 5.04
CA TYR A 112 14.83 17.44 5.40
C TYR A 112 15.64 18.02 6.57
N GLY A 113 16.05 19.29 6.49
CA GLY A 113 16.79 19.95 7.57
C GLY A 113 16.03 19.99 8.89
N VAL A 114 14.71 20.19 8.85
CA VAL A 114 13.84 20.09 10.03
C VAL A 114 13.82 18.65 10.58
N SER A 115 13.69 17.66 9.70
CA SER A 115 13.56 16.24 10.05
C SER A 115 14.88 15.58 10.44
N ASP A 116 16.02 16.19 10.11
CA ASP A 116 17.34 15.59 10.29
C ASP A 116 17.60 15.24 11.76
N GLY A 117 17.26 16.16 12.66
CA GLY A 117 17.50 16.03 14.09
C GLY A 117 16.69 14.94 14.80
N PHE A 118 15.55 14.49 14.24
CA PHE A 118 14.65 13.57 14.95
C PHE A 118 14.15 12.37 14.13
N LEU A 119 14.26 12.37 12.80
CA LEU A 119 13.85 11.25 11.94
C LEU A 119 15.04 10.63 11.21
N VAL A 120 15.83 11.43 10.48
CA VAL A 120 16.93 10.91 9.65
C VAL A 120 18.02 10.30 10.52
N SER A 121 18.42 11.04 11.56
CA SER A 121 19.43 10.63 12.52
C SER A 121 18.89 9.70 13.62
N ARG A 122 17.59 9.36 13.59
CA ARG A 122 16.98 8.50 14.61
C ARG A 122 17.62 7.12 14.60
N ARG A 123 17.98 6.65 15.79
CA ARG A 123 18.42 5.28 16.06
C ARG A 123 17.66 4.74 17.27
N ALA A 124 17.21 3.50 17.18
CA ALA A 124 16.64 2.77 18.30
C ALA A 124 17.29 1.39 18.33
N GLU A 125 17.80 0.99 19.50
CA GLU A 125 18.48 -0.29 19.67
C GLU A 125 17.49 -1.46 19.67
N PRO A 126 17.84 -2.60 19.05
CA PRO A 126 16.99 -3.78 19.07
C PRO A 126 16.94 -4.44 20.45
N ARG A 127 15.76 -4.92 20.81
CA ARG A 127 15.55 -5.90 21.88
C ARG A 127 15.61 -7.28 21.26
N VAL A 128 16.57 -8.09 21.71
CA VAL A 128 16.80 -9.45 21.22
C VAL A 128 16.37 -10.45 22.27
N THR A 129 15.55 -11.41 21.88
CA THR A 129 15.12 -12.53 22.73
C THR A 129 15.25 -13.83 21.98
N VAL A 130 15.92 -14.82 22.58
CA VAL A 130 16.10 -16.15 21.99
C VAL A 130 15.32 -17.17 22.81
N TYR A 131 14.48 -17.95 22.16
CA TYR A 131 13.65 -18.96 22.81
C TYR A 131 13.37 -20.14 21.87
N PRO A 132 13.14 -21.35 22.40
CA PRO A 132 12.70 -22.48 21.59
C PRO A 132 11.29 -22.23 21.05
N ALA A 133 11.07 -22.56 19.79
CA ALA A 133 9.72 -22.52 19.22
C ALA A 133 8.85 -23.54 19.95
N LYS A 134 7.66 -23.14 20.39
CA LYS A 134 6.66 -24.07 20.91
C LYS A 134 6.06 -24.83 19.73
N THR A 135 6.54 -26.03 19.45
CA THR A 135 5.90 -26.94 18.49
C THR A 135 4.82 -27.78 19.19
N GLN A 136 3.82 -28.22 18.42
CA GLN A 136 2.89 -29.26 18.88
C GLN A 136 3.69 -30.52 19.29
N PRO A 137 3.22 -31.32 20.26
CA PRO A 137 3.98 -32.46 20.83
C PRO A 137 4.53 -33.47 19.81
N LEU A 138 3.96 -33.51 18.59
CA LEU A 138 4.30 -34.44 17.53
C LEU A 138 5.30 -33.90 16.49
N GLN A 139 5.70 -32.62 16.56
CA GLN A 139 6.62 -32.01 15.59
C GLN A 139 8.03 -31.87 16.18
N HIS A 140 8.94 -32.75 15.76
CA HIS A 140 10.33 -32.85 16.23
C HIS A 140 11.28 -31.79 15.65
N HIS A 141 10.79 -30.60 15.35
CA HIS A 141 11.67 -29.51 14.92
C HIS A 141 12.18 -28.77 16.15
N ASN A 142 13.43 -29.03 16.53
CA ASN A 142 14.17 -28.25 17.53
C ASN A 142 14.53 -26.88 16.95
N LEU A 143 13.52 -26.03 16.77
CA LEU A 143 13.68 -24.68 16.23
C LEU A 143 13.97 -23.69 17.35
N LEU A 144 14.98 -22.85 17.17
CA LEU A 144 15.20 -21.66 18.00
C LEU A 144 14.69 -20.43 17.24
N VAL A 145 13.99 -19.55 17.94
CA VAL A 145 13.52 -18.27 17.42
C VAL A 145 14.37 -17.18 18.05
N CYS A 146 14.97 -16.34 17.20
CA CYS A 146 15.57 -15.06 17.60
C CYS A 146 14.60 -13.95 17.22
N SER A 147 13.91 -13.40 18.21
CA SER A 147 13.01 -12.27 18.03
C SER A 147 13.76 -10.96 18.27
N VAL A 148 13.89 -10.17 17.20
CA VAL A 148 14.58 -8.86 17.18
C VAL A 148 13.52 -7.78 16.99
N THR A 149 13.33 -6.91 17.98
CA THR A 149 12.20 -5.96 18.00
C THR A 149 12.62 -4.56 18.45
N GLY A 150 11.83 -3.54 18.13
CA GLY A 150 11.99 -2.19 18.69
C GLY A 150 13.14 -1.36 18.12
N PHE A 151 13.72 -1.76 16.99
CA PHE A 151 14.83 -1.05 16.36
C PHE A 151 14.38 -0.10 15.24
N TYR A 152 15.23 0.87 14.93
CA TYR A 152 15.08 1.80 13.81
C TYR A 152 16.47 2.32 13.38
N PRO A 153 16.76 2.46 12.07
CA PRO A 153 15.93 2.16 10.91
C PRO A 153 15.75 0.66 10.69
N GLY A 154 14.93 0.26 9.70
CA GLY A 154 14.60 -1.15 9.46
C GLY A 154 15.75 -2.03 8.97
N HIS A 155 16.86 -1.46 8.48
CA HIS A 155 17.99 -2.28 8.08
C HIS A 155 18.65 -2.95 9.29
N VAL A 156 18.66 -4.29 9.32
CA VAL A 156 19.26 -5.10 10.40
C VAL A 156 19.93 -6.33 9.81
N GLU A 157 20.99 -6.79 10.46
CA GLU A 157 21.69 -8.03 10.13
C GLU A 157 21.64 -8.96 11.34
N VAL A 158 21.23 -10.22 11.14
CA VAL A 158 21.11 -11.23 12.20
C VAL A 158 21.87 -12.48 11.76
N ARG A 159 22.83 -12.93 12.57
CA ARG A 159 23.65 -14.12 12.31
C ARG A 159 23.54 -15.11 13.46
N TRP A 160 23.52 -16.40 13.13
CA TRP A 160 23.50 -17.49 14.11
C TRP A 160 24.88 -18.11 14.24
N PHE A 161 25.25 -18.47 15.48
CA PHE A 161 26.51 -19.14 15.78
C PHE A 161 26.26 -20.36 16.65
N ARG A 162 26.93 -21.46 16.34
CA ARG A 162 26.99 -22.67 17.16
C ARG A 162 28.44 -22.95 17.50
N ASN A 163 28.76 -22.96 18.80
CA ASN A 163 30.12 -23.19 19.29
C ASN A 163 31.18 -22.26 18.64
N GLY A 164 30.80 -21.03 18.32
CA GLY A 164 31.68 -20.03 17.70
C GLY A 164 31.79 -20.11 16.18
N GLN A 165 31.17 -21.08 15.52
CA GLN A 165 31.09 -21.15 14.06
C GLN A 165 29.75 -20.61 13.56
N GLU A 166 29.78 -19.82 12.49
CA GLU A 166 28.57 -19.26 11.88
C GLU A 166 27.74 -20.38 11.22
N GLU A 167 26.46 -20.43 11.55
CA GLU A 167 25.50 -21.41 11.04
C GLU A 167 24.51 -20.70 10.12
N ALA A 168 24.72 -20.81 8.81
CA ALA A 168 23.78 -20.30 7.81
C ALA A 168 22.75 -21.37 7.37
N ALA A 169 23.09 -22.66 7.51
CA ALA A 169 22.22 -23.75 7.10
C ALA A 169 21.00 -23.87 8.02
N GLY A 170 19.79 -23.91 7.44
CA GLY A 170 18.55 -24.05 8.20
C GLY A 170 18.06 -22.77 8.88
N VAL A 171 18.71 -21.63 8.65
CA VAL A 171 18.23 -20.32 9.11
C VAL A 171 17.14 -19.80 8.17
N VAL A 172 15.99 -19.43 8.74
CA VAL A 172 14.87 -18.81 8.02
C VAL A 172 14.57 -17.47 8.67
N SER A 173 14.41 -16.42 7.84
CA SER A 173 14.04 -15.07 8.27
C SER A 173 12.67 -14.69 7.72
N THR A 174 11.85 -14.03 8.54
CA THR A 174 10.55 -13.50 8.12
C THR A 174 10.67 -12.14 7.41
N GLY A 175 11.85 -11.52 7.41
CA GLY A 175 12.02 -10.12 7.00
C GLY A 175 11.43 -9.14 8.01
N LEU A 176 11.39 -7.85 7.62
CA LEU A 176 10.68 -6.81 8.36
C LEU A 176 9.18 -6.98 8.10
N ILE A 177 8.40 -7.03 9.18
CA ILE A 177 6.93 -7.06 9.16
C ILE A 177 6.42 -5.65 9.46
#